data_AF-A0A2V6AKJ0-F1
#
_entry.id   AF-A0A2V6AKJ0-F1
#
_cell.length_a   1.000
_cell.length_b   1.000
_cell.length_c   1.000
_cell.angle_alpha   90.00
_cell.angle_beta   90.00
_cell.angle_gamma   90.00
#
_symmetry.space_group_name_H-M   'P 1'
#
loop_
_entity.id
_entity.type
_entity.pdbx_description
1 polymer ?
#
loop_
_entity_poly.entity_id
_entity_poly.type
_entity_poly.pdbx_seq_one_letter_code
_entity_poly.pdbx_strand_id
1 'polypeptide(L)'
;MRRSLFTTLIIGGAVAAILSALHATGLLLGLETAAGGLVSDYASATKVVSEKWQYVFVSLLALGVAWLSLSRIPRGGARLLIGILVIELFGLSWVCSLYRVFFQPLPSVFAVALALIATEGWTAFLRRDRSQLAHSFFANRLSKKEFRRVREGTISFDLHPKAYEVSIVTCDMADKHGFAQDSGPVSFAKTMAEFIRETADRLLQAGAYLQAADGEGVVAIFGFPGGDSEHAEKALRVVLDLIRDSRKRQQNNGEISAEYDIHAGVSSGAIIAAPLKDGKRPALLISGEPLDLARRFCTANHRYGSKILMDTPTFDLASNTIVARPIDFVSGVNSQDRLEIYEPLWLAAEANPEDIARRDSFWSGVVLYREKRWAEAYTEFQKARGSEEEDPPLEFYLRRLEPLALQLTETPPV
;
A
#
# COMPACT_ATOMS: atom_id res chain seq x y z
N MET A 1 -4.50 -15.57 17.48
CA MET A 1 -5.17 -16.37 18.55
C MET A 1 -4.74 -15.98 19.96
N ARG A 2 -3.44 -15.84 20.28
CA ARG A 2 -3.02 -15.45 21.65
C ARG A 2 -3.57 -14.10 22.14
N ARG A 3 -3.61 -13.08 21.27
CA ARG A 3 -4.17 -11.75 21.63
C ARG A 3 -5.68 -11.77 21.93
N SER A 4 -6.47 -12.58 21.21
CA SER A 4 -7.92 -12.65 21.42
C SER A 4 -8.30 -13.41 22.69
N LEU A 5 -7.53 -14.44 23.06
CA LEU A 5 -7.66 -15.14 24.34
C LEU A 5 -7.40 -14.21 25.53
N PHE A 6 -6.34 -13.41 25.45
CA PHE A 6 -5.97 -12.48 26.52
C PHE A 6 -7.04 -11.39 26.71
N THR A 7 -7.55 -10.80 25.63
CA THR A 7 -8.64 -9.80 25.71
C THR A 7 -9.94 -10.41 26.22
N THR A 8 -10.24 -11.66 25.87
CA THR A 8 -11.42 -12.38 26.37
C THR A 8 -11.35 -12.57 27.88
N LEU A 9 -10.18 -12.97 28.40
CA LEU A 9 -9.95 -13.14 29.84
C LEU A 9 -10.08 -11.81 30.60
N ILE A 10 -9.53 -10.73 30.06
CA ILE A 10 -9.66 -9.40 30.67
C ILE A 10 -11.11 -8.94 30.72
N ILE A 11 -11.83 -9.01 29.59
CA ILE A 11 -13.22 -8.56 29.51
C ILE A 11 -14.11 -9.42 30.41
N GLY A 12 -13.99 -10.75 30.32
CA GLY A 12 -14.74 -11.69 31.15
C GLY A 12 -14.47 -11.50 32.65
N GLY A 13 -13.21 -11.34 33.03
CA GLY A 13 -12.81 -11.09 34.42
C GLY A 13 -13.32 -9.75 34.96
N ALA A 14 -13.23 -8.67 34.18
CA ALA A 14 -13.71 -7.35 34.57
C ALA A 14 -15.25 -7.33 34.75
N VAL A 15 -15.99 -7.93 33.81
CA VAL A 15 -17.46 -8.03 33.90
C VAL A 15 -17.88 -8.86 35.11
N ALA A 16 -17.23 -9.99 35.36
CA ALA A 16 -17.50 -10.81 36.54
C ALA A 16 -17.23 -10.07 37.86
N ALA A 17 -16.14 -9.30 37.93
CA ALA A 17 -15.81 -8.49 39.12
C ALA A 17 -16.83 -7.37 39.36
N ILE A 18 -17.24 -6.66 38.30
CA ILE A 18 -18.26 -5.59 38.38
C ILE A 18 -19.59 -6.16 38.89
N LEU A 19 -20.03 -7.30 38.37
CA LEU A 19 -21.29 -7.92 38.78
C LEU A 19 -21.25 -8.46 40.21
N SER A 20 -20.13 -9.04 40.61
CA SER A 20 -19.92 -9.50 41.98
C SER A 20 -19.97 -8.32 42.97
N ALA A 21 -19.40 -7.17 42.59
CA ALA A 21 -19.47 -5.95 43.41
C ALA A 21 -20.88 -5.33 43.44
N LEU A 22 -21.60 -5.31 42.31
CA LEU A 22 -22.98 -4.79 42.25
C LEU A 22 -23.95 -5.63 43.09
N HIS A 23 -23.74 -6.94 43.15
CA HIS A 23 -24.56 -7.83 43.95
C HIS A 23 -24.20 -7.72 45.44
N ALA A 24 -22.91 -7.68 45.79
CA ALA A 24 -22.46 -7.49 47.18
C ALA A 24 -22.92 -6.17 47.81
N THR A 25 -23.13 -5.14 46.99
CA THR A 25 -23.64 -3.83 47.44
C THR A 25 -25.17 -3.76 47.54
N GLY A 26 -25.89 -4.82 47.17
CA GLY A 26 -27.36 -4.88 47.22
C GLY A 26 -28.05 -3.93 46.25
N LEU A 27 -27.31 -3.33 45.31
CA LEU A 27 -27.84 -2.34 44.38
C LEU A 27 -28.78 -2.97 43.34
N LEU A 28 -28.62 -4.27 43.09
CA LEU A 28 -29.49 -5.08 42.23
C LEU A 28 -30.72 -5.62 42.97
N LEU A 29 -30.71 -5.68 44.31
CA LEU A 29 -31.75 -6.37 45.09
C LEU A 29 -33.17 -5.83 44.84
N GLY A 30 -33.29 -4.51 44.60
CA GLY A 30 -34.57 -3.87 44.28
C GLY A 30 -35.12 -4.19 42.89
N LEU A 31 -34.23 -4.42 41.90
CA LEU A 31 -34.63 -4.89 40.56
C LEU A 31 -34.87 -6.40 40.56
N GLU A 32 -34.11 -7.13 41.36
CA GLU A 32 -34.19 -8.58 41.50
C GLU A 32 -35.53 -9.02 42.11
N THR A 33 -36.01 -8.30 43.13
CA THR A 33 -37.32 -8.56 43.74
C THR A 33 -38.48 -8.19 42.81
N ALA A 34 -38.37 -7.08 42.07
CA ALA A 34 -39.39 -6.64 41.12
C ALA A 34 -39.54 -7.57 39.91
N ALA A 35 -38.43 -8.04 39.32
CA ALA A 35 -38.46 -8.98 38.21
C ALA A 35 -38.83 -10.40 38.66
N GLY A 36 -38.50 -10.76 39.90
CA GLY A 36 -38.89 -12.04 40.47
C GLY A 36 -40.40 -12.23 40.50
N GLY A 37 -41.14 -11.20 40.91
CA GLY A 37 -42.61 -11.23 40.91
C GLY A 37 -43.27 -11.43 39.54
N LEU A 38 -42.52 -11.28 38.43
CA LEU A 38 -43.04 -11.37 37.06
C LEU A 38 -42.87 -12.76 36.41
N VAL A 39 -41.90 -13.57 36.87
CA VAL A 39 -41.47 -14.80 36.18
C VAL A 39 -41.89 -16.07 36.94
N SER A 40 -42.22 -15.99 38.22
CA SER A 40 -42.58 -17.15 39.03
C SER A 40 -43.34 -16.71 40.28
N ASP A 41 -44.21 -17.55 40.83
CA ASP A 41 -44.83 -17.32 42.15
C ASP A 41 -43.78 -17.67 43.23
N TYR A 42 -42.94 -16.70 43.57
CA TYR A 42 -41.73 -16.82 44.41
C TYR A 42 -41.98 -17.35 45.84
N ALA A 43 -43.24 -17.42 46.28
CA ALA A 43 -43.62 -17.74 47.65
C ALA A 43 -43.45 -19.22 48.05
N SER A 44 -43.09 -20.13 47.13
CA SER A 44 -43.08 -21.60 47.37
C SER A 44 -41.71 -22.30 47.29
N ALA A 45 -40.62 -21.56 47.07
CA ALA A 45 -39.29 -22.14 46.91
C ALA A 45 -38.68 -22.61 48.24
N THR A 46 -38.22 -23.87 48.31
CA THR A 46 -37.65 -24.47 49.52
C THR A 46 -36.13 -24.63 49.48
N LYS A 47 -35.50 -24.45 48.31
CA LYS A 47 -34.04 -24.55 48.15
C LYS A 47 -33.53 -23.43 47.23
N VAL A 48 -32.55 -22.68 47.72
CA VAL A 48 -31.85 -21.62 46.98
C VAL A 48 -30.54 -22.18 46.44
N VAL A 49 -30.24 -21.94 45.17
CA VAL A 49 -28.91 -22.23 44.63
C VAL A 49 -27.90 -21.39 45.40
N SER A 50 -26.89 -22.05 45.97
CA SER A 50 -25.83 -21.40 46.73
C SER A 50 -25.22 -20.23 45.94
N GLU A 51 -25.15 -19.06 46.57
CA GLU A 51 -24.63 -17.81 45.98
C GLU A 51 -23.28 -18.03 45.27
N LYS A 52 -22.42 -18.90 45.83
CA LYS A 52 -21.09 -19.21 45.26
C LYS A 52 -21.16 -19.82 43.86
N TRP A 53 -22.13 -20.70 43.60
CA TRP A 53 -22.26 -21.36 42.30
C TRP A 53 -22.85 -20.44 41.23
N GLN A 54 -23.66 -19.47 41.64
CA GLN A 54 -24.22 -18.46 40.75
C GLN A 54 -23.12 -17.54 40.19
N TYR A 55 -22.14 -17.14 41.00
CA TYR A 55 -21.00 -16.34 40.53
C TYR A 55 -20.08 -17.09 39.57
N VAL A 56 -19.85 -18.38 39.82
CA VAL A 56 -19.08 -19.25 38.91
C VAL A 56 -19.77 -19.35 37.55
N PHE A 57 -21.09 -19.55 37.56
CA PHE A 57 -21.89 -19.63 36.34
C PHE A 57 -21.88 -18.31 35.55
N VAL A 58 -22.12 -17.18 36.22
CA VAL A 58 -22.06 -15.83 35.62
C VAL A 58 -20.69 -15.55 34.99
N SER A 59 -19.61 -15.94 35.66
CA SER A 59 -18.24 -15.73 35.17
C SER A 59 -17.95 -16.55 33.91
N LEU A 60 -18.35 -17.83 33.89
CA LEU A 60 -18.21 -18.69 32.71
C LEU A 60 -19.01 -18.16 31.52
N LEU A 61 -20.20 -17.64 31.79
CA LEU A 61 -21.12 -17.15 30.78
C LEU A 61 -20.63 -15.83 30.17
N ALA A 62 -20.14 -14.89 30.99
CA ALA A 62 -19.48 -13.67 30.51
C ALA A 62 -18.25 -13.98 29.64
N LEU A 63 -17.44 -14.97 30.04
CA LEU A 63 -16.24 -15.39 29.33
C LEU A 63 -16.60 -16.08 28.00
N GLY A 64 -17.64 -16.91 27.98
CA GLY A 64 -18.17 -17.55 26.78
C GLY A 64 -18.74 -16.55 25.76
N VAL A 65 -19.51 -15.55 26.22
CA VAL A 65 -20.07 -14.49 25.37
C VAL A 65 -18.96 -13.61 24.79
N ALA A 66 -17.98 -13.21 25.61
CA ALA A 66 -16.82 -12.47 25.14
C ALA A 66 -16.04 -13.29 24.09
N TRP A 67 -15.79 -14.57 24.34
CA TRP A 67 -15.11 -15.46 23.39
C TRP A 67 -15.85 -15.55 22.06
N LEU A 68 -17.16 -15.80 22.09
CA LEU A 68 -18.00 -15.94 20.91
C LEU A 68 -18.03 -14.64 20.09
N SER A 69 -18.12 -13.49 20.76
CA SER A 69 -18.14 -12.17 20.13
C SER A 69 -16.78 -11.77 19.52
N LEU A 70 -15.67 -12.23 20.10
CA LEU A 70 -14.31 -12.03 19.59
C LEU A 70 -13.85 -13.10 18.58
N SER A 71 -14.60 -14.19 18.44
CA SER A 71 -14.32 -15.28 17.50
C SER A 71 -14.63 -14.87 16.05
N ARG A 72 -14.17 -15.65 15.07
CA ARG A 72 -14.33 -15.34 13.63
C ARG A 72 -15.77 -15.47 13.11
N ILE A 73 -16.76 -15.64 13.99
CA ILE A 73 -18.16 -15.79 13.60
C ILE A 73 -18.67 -14.46 13.04
N PRO A 74 -19.41 -14.45 11.91
CA PRO A 74 -20.02 -13.23 11.40
C PRO A 74 -20.91 -12.59 12.47
N ARG A 75 -20.84 -11.26 12.61
CA ARG A 75 -21.50 -10.50 13.70
C ARG A 75 -22.99 -10.81 13.86
N GLY A 76 -23.69 -11.10 12.76
CA GLY A 76 -25.09 -11.52 12.80
C GLY A 76 -25.31 -12.86 13.50
N GLY A 77 -24.44 -13.85 13.23
CA GLY A 77 -24.51 -15.17 13.87
C GLY A 77 -24.20 -15.13 15.36
N ALA A 78 -23.21 -14.33 15.78
CA ALA A 78 -22.89 -14.16 17.20
C ALA A 78 -24.05 -13.54 18.00
N ARG A 79 -24.73 -12.53 17.44
CA ARG A 79 -25.90 -11.89 18.08
C ARG A 79 -27.09 -12.85 18.21
N LEU A 80 -27.32 -13.68 17.20
CA LEU A 80 -28.40 -14.67 17.21
C LEU A 80 -28.15 -15.76 18.27
N LEU A 81 -26.92 -16.27 18.36
CA LEU A 81 -26.53 -17.24 19.39
C LEU A 81 -26.68 -16.66 20.81
N ILE A 82 -26.34 -15.38 21.00
CA ILE A 82 -26.52 -14.72 22.30
C ILE A 82 -28.00 -14.52 22.62
N GLY A 83 -28.84 -14.20 21.63
CA GLY A 83 -30.29 -14.14 21.80
C GLY A 83 -30.88 -15.49 22.24
N ILE A 84 -30.45 -16.58 21.61
CA ILE A 84 -30.85 -17.95 21.99
C ILE A 84 -30.42 -18.26 23.44
N LEU A 85 -29.18 -17.92 23.81
CA LEU A 85 -28.66 -18.13 25.16
C LEU A 85 -29.49 -17.38 26.23
N VAL A 86 -29.94 -16.16 25.94
CA VAL A 86 -30.82 -15.42 26.86
C VAL A 86 -32.18 -16.13 27.01
N ILE A 87 -32.75 -16.63 25.90
CA ILE A 87 -34.02 -17.39 25.94
C ILE A 87 -33.85 -18.69 26.75
N GLU A 88 -32.75 -19.41 26.56
CA GLU A 88 -32.43 -20.62 27.33
C GLU A 88 -32.27 -20.34 28.82
N LEU A 89 -31.70 -19.19 29.20
CA LEU A 89 -31.58 -18.78 30.61
C LEU A 89 -32.95 -18.53 31.26
N PHE A 90 -33.88 -17.90 30.55
CA PHE A 90 -35.25 -17.75 31.03
C PHE A 90 -35.99 -19.09 31.07
N GLY A 91 -35.78 -19.97 30.08
CA GLY A 91 -36.32 -21.33 30.08
C GLY A 91 -35.80 -22.18 31.24
N LEU A 92 -34.51 -22.10 31.55
CA LEU A 92 -33.89 -22.78 32.70
C LEU A 92 -34.47 -22.26 34.02
N SER A 93 -34.64 -20.94 34.15
CA SER A 93 -35.30 -20.32 35.30
C SER A 93 -36.72 -20.84 35.51
N TRP A 94 -37.49 -20.98 34.44
CA TRP A 94 -38.84 -21.54 34.48
C TRP A 94 -38.83 -23.01 34.92
N VAL A 95 -37.95 -23.83 34.34
CA VAL A 95 -37.84 -25.26 34.69
C VAL A 95 -37.42 -25.45 36.14
N CYS A 96 -36.44 -24.67 36.63
CA CYS A 96 -36.02 -24.72 38.03
C CYS A 96 -37.16 -24.37 39.01
N SER A 97 -38.04 -23.44 38.63
CA SER A 97 -39.24 -23.09 39.41
C SER A 97 -40.19 -24.29 39.57
N LEU A 98 -40.38 -25.11 38.53
CA LEU A 98 -41.19 -26.34 38.61
C LEU A 98 -40.67 -27.33 39.66
N TYR A 99 -39.36 -27.34 39.92
CA TYR A 99 -38.70 -28.18 40.93
C TYR A 99 -38.51 -27.48 42.28
N ARG A 100 -39.10 -26.30 42.49
CA ARG A 100 -38.94 -25.45 43.70
C ARG A 100 -37.48 -25.08 44.02
N VAL A 101 -36.63 -25.04 43.00
CA VAL A 101 -35.23 -24.60 43.09
C VAL A 101 -35.17 -23.16 42.58
N PHE A 102 -34.65 -22.27 43.42
CA PHE A 102 -34.54 -20.86 43.08
C PHE A 102 -33.30 -20.58 42.22
N PHE A 103 -33.51 -20.21 40.95
CA PHE A 103 -32.47 -19.72 40.04
C PHE A 103 -32.84 -18.31 39.57
N GLN A 104 -31.95 -17.34 39.78
CA GLN A 104 -32.22 -15.95 39.44
C GLN A 104 -31.59 -15.61 38.07
N PRO A 105 -32.39 -15.37 37.02
CA PRO A 105 -31.86 -15.18 35.67
C PRO A 105 -31.20 -13.82 35.49
N LEU A 106 -31.57 -12.81 36.29
CA LEU A 106 -31.14 -11.42 36.12
C LEU A 106 -29.62 -11.23 36.15
N PRO A 107 -28.86 -11.73 37.15
CA PRO A 107 -27.40 -11.60 37.13
C PRO A 107 -26.75 -12.21 35.89
N SER A 108 -27.31 -13.30 35.35
CA SER A 108 -26.83 -13.93 34.11
C SER A 108 -27.14 -13.07 32.88
N VAL A 109 -28.32 -12.46 32.81
CA VAL A 109 -28.70 -11.54 31.73
C VAL A 109 -27.84 -10.27 31.75
N PHE A 110 -27.59 -9.70 32.92
CA PHE A 110 -26.69 -8.55 33.07
C PHE A 110 -25.24 -8.89 32.68
N ALA A 111 -24.79 -10.12 32.96
CA ALA A 111 -23.49 -10.61 32.52
C ALA A 111 -23.34 -10.65 31.00
N VAL A 112 -24.35 -11.17 30.30
CA VAL A 112 -24.39 -11.16 28.83
C VAL A 112 -24.36 -9.74 28.30
N ALA A 113 -25.20 -8.85 28.83
CA ALA A 113 -25.34 -7.48 28.35
C ALA A 113 -24.05 -6.67 28.56
N LEU A 114 -23.44 -6.74 29.75
CA LEU A 114 -22.19 -6.05 30.05
C LEU A 114 -21.03 -6.62 29.23
N ALA A 115 -20.94 -7.94 29.05
CA ALA A 115 -19.91 -8.56 28.21
C ALA A 115 -20.03 -8.11 26.75
N LEU A 116 -21.25 -7.99 26.22
CA LEU A 116 -21.52 -7.46 24.89
C LEU A 116 -21.08 -6.00 24.76
N ILE A 117 -21.53 -5.13 25.66
CA ILE A 117 -21.20 -3.70 25.65
C ILE A 117 -19.69 -3.51 25.79
N ALA A 118 -19.03 -4.23 26.70
CA ALA A 118 -17.58 -4.17 26.90
C ALA A 118 -16.83 -4.64 25.65
N THR A 119 -17.28 -5.71 25.00
CA THR A 119 -16.63 -6.22 23.78
C THR A 119 -16.84 -5.28 22.58
N GLU A 120 -18.05 -4.76 22.38
CA GLU A 120 -18.33 -3.78 21.34
C GLU A 120 -17.56 -2.46 21.58
N GLY A 121 -17.52 -1.98 22.83
CA GLY A 121 -16.74 -0.81 23.23
C GLY A 121 -15.23 -1.00 23.02
N TRP A 122 -14.68 -2.16 23.42
CA TRP A 122 -13.26 -2.48 23.23
C TRP A 122 -12.88 -2.57 21.76
N THR A 123 -13.71 -3.22 20.94
CA THR A 123 -13.45 -3.33 19.50
C THR A 123 -13.63 -1.99 18.78
N ALA A 124 -14.58 -1.15 19.20
CA ALA A 124 -14.74 0.21 18.69
C ALA A 124 -13.55 1.10 19.06
N PHE A 125 -13.03 0.98 20.29
CA PHE A 125 -11.85 1.70 20.75
C PHE A 125 -10.59 1.33 19.94
N LEU A 126 -10.31 0.03 19.77
CA LEU A 126 -9.20 -0.45 18.94
C LEU A 126 -9.32 -0.01 17.48
N ARG A 127 -10.54 0.07 16.94
CA ARG A 127 -10.81 0.59 15.59
C ARG A 127 -10.55 2.08 15.50
N ARG A 128 -10.94 2.86 16.52
CA ARG A 128 -10.73 4.30 16.56
C ARG A 128 -9.25 4.63 16.54
N ASP A 129 -8.46 3.97 17.37
CA ASP A 129 -7.01 4.16 17.46
C ASP A 129 -6.30 3.79 16.14
N ARG A 130 -6.65 2.65 15.54
CA ARG A 130 -6.15 2.25 14.21
C ARG A 130 -6.55 3.22 13.11
N SER A 131 -7.78 3.74 13.13
CA SER A 131 -8.25 4.69 12.12
C SER A 131 -7.52 6.03 12.21
N GLN A 132 -7.22 6.50 13.42
CA GLN A 132 -6.44 7.71 13.65
C GLN A 132 -4.98 7.53 13.21
N LEU A 133 -4.37 6.39 13.53
CA LEU A 133 -3.01 6.05 13.09
C LEU A 133 -2.93 5.91 11.56
N ALA A 134 -3.87 5.21 10.92
CA ALA A 134 -3.92 5.10 9.46
C ALA A 134 -4.09 6.48 8.81
N HIS A 135 -4.97 7.33 9.35
CA HIS A 135 -5.12 8.71 8.88
C HIS A 135 -3.81 9.49 8.98
N SER A 136 -3.01 9.23 10.02
CA SER A 136 -1.79 9.97 10.26
C SER A 136 -0.64 9.60 9.29
N PHE A 137 -0.55 8.34 8.85
CA PHE A 137 0.49 7.87 7.92
C PHE A 137 0.10 7.95 6.44
N PHE A 138 -1.20 7.88 6.13
CA PHE A 138 -1.68 7.71 4.76
C PHE A 138 -2.57 8.85 4.24
N ALA A 139 -2.97 9.81 5.09
CA ALA A 139 -3.74 10.94 4.61
C ALA A 139 -2.97 11.73 3.56
N ASN A 140 -3.64 12.03 2.45
CA ASN A 140 -3.08 12.72 1.27
C ASN A 140 -1.90 11.99 0.60
N ARG A 141 -1.60 10.75 1.00
CA ARG A 141 -0.55 9.90 0.39
C ARG A 141 -1.10 8.67 -0.32
N LEU A 142 -2.39 8.38 -0.13
CA LEU A 142 -3.13 7.34 -0.84
C LEU A 142 -4.38 7.95 -1.48
N SER A 143 -4.86 7.32 -2.56
CA SER A 143 -6.17 7.64 -3.11
C SER A 143 -7.28 7.39 -2.08
N LYS A 144 -8.42 8.08 -2.24
CA LYS A 144 -9.59 7.88 -1.36
C LYS A 144 -10.03 6.42 -1.30
N LYS A 145 -9.89 5.68 -2.40
CA LYS A 145 -10.22 4.26 -2.51
C LYS A 145 -9.27 3.40 -1.68
N GLU A 146 -7.96 3.58 -1.85
CA GLU A 146 -6.94 2.82 -1.11
C GLU A 146 -6.94 3.17 0.38
N PHE A 147 -7.08 4.45 0.71
CA PHE A 147 -7.22 4.89 2.09
C PHE A 147 -8.44 4.26 2.78
N ARG A 148 -9.58 4.16 2.09
CA ARG A 148 -10.77 3.48 2.61
C ARG A 148 -10.51 1.99 2.87
N ARG A 149 -9.80 1.29 1.98
CA ARG A 149 -9.42 -0.12 2.15
C ARG A 149 -8.51 -0.34 3.37
N VAL A 150 -7.57 0.57 3.61
CA VAL A 150 -6.73 0.56 4.82
C VAL A 150 -7.57 0.80 6.08
N ARG A 151 -8.47 1.80 6.04
CA ARG A 151 -9.35 2.14 7.18
C ARG A 151 -10.33 1.02 7.55
N GLU A 152 -10.86 0.30 6.56
CA GLU A 152 -11.78 -0.82 6.76
C GLU A 152 -11.07 -2.10 7.24
N GLY A 153 -9.73 -2.12 7.19
CA GLY A 153 -8.91 -3.25 7.59
C GLY A 153 -8.79 -4.33 6.52
N THR A 154 -9.20 -4.05 5.29
CA THR A 154 -9.01 -4.93 4.12
C THR A 154 -7.53 -5.03 3.76
N ILE A 155 -6.79 -3.92 3.93
CA ILE A 155 -5.33 -3.90 3.84
C ILE A 155 -4.78 -3.85 5.28
N SER A 156 -4.06 -4.89 5.68
CA SER A 156 -3.41 -4.93 6.99
C SER A 156 -2.13 -4.07 6.94
N PHE A 157 -2.15 -2.94 7.64
CA PHE A 157 -0.93 -2.20 7.95
C PHE A 157 -0.57 -2.41 9.42
N ASP A 158 0.53 -3.12 9.66
CA ASP A 158 1.05 -3.33 11.00
C ASP A 158 2.04 -2.23 11.37
N LEU A 159 1.99 -1.78 12.63
CA LEU A 159 2.89 -0.75 13.18
C LEU A 159 4.29 -1.31 13.52
N HIS A 160 4.70 -2.35 12.79
CA HIS A 160 5.99 -3.02 12.95
C HIS A 160 6.81 -2.87 11.67
N PRO A 161 8.14 -2.76 11.79
CA PRO A 161 9.02 -2.81 10.62
C PRO A 161 8.75 -4.06 9.80
N LYS A 162 8.53 -3.90 8.50
CA LYS A 162 8.24 -5.01 7.58
C LYS A 162 8.87 -4.74 6.22
N ALA A 163 9.31 -5.82 5.55
CA ALA A 163 9.74 -5.80 4.17
C ALA A 163 8.54 -5.86 3.20
N TYR A 164 8.60 -5.10 2.12
CA TYR A 164 7.58 -5.04 1.07
C TYR A 164 8.26 -5.16 -0.30
N GLU A 165 7.75 -6.03 -1.16
CA GLU A 165 8.08 -6.02 -2.58
C GLU A 165 7.25 -4.93 -3.27
N VAL A 166 7.93 -4.00 -3.93
CA VAL A 166 7.33 -2.79 -4.50
C VAL A 166 8.00 -2.39 -5.81
N SER A 167 7.36 -1.49 -6.55
CA SER A 167 8.01 -0.68 -7.58
C SER A 167 7.99 0.79 -7.18
N ILE A 168 9.14 1.42 -7.23
CA ILE A 168 9.32 2.83 -6.93
C ILE A 168 9.41 3.60 -8.24
N VAL A 169 8.61 4.65 -8.35
CA VAL A 169 8.65 5.62 -9.43
C VAL A 169 9.16 6.93 -8.87
N THR A 170 10.20 7.48 -9.49
CA THR A 170 10.64 8.86 -9.27
C THR A 170 10.44 9.63 -10.56
N CYS A 171 9.72 10.74 -10.50
CA CYS A 171 9.54 11.66 -11.63
C CYS A 171 10.12 13.03 -11.29
N ASP A 172 10.81 13.63 -12.24
CA ASP A 172 11.39 14.97 -12.13
C ASP A 172 11.26 15.71 -13.48
N MET A 173 11.38 17.03 -13.44
CA MET A 173 11.36 17.87 -14.63
C MET A 173 12.73 17.86 -15.29
N ALA A 174 12.77 17.54 -16.59
CA ALA A 174 14.01 17.21 -17.32
C ALA A 174 15.11 18.28 -17.28
N ASP A 175 14.75 19.56 -17.43
CA ASP A 175 15.67 20.70 -17.36
C ASP A 175 15.21 21.74 -16.32
N LYS A 176 15.03 21.28 -15.07
CA LYS A 176 14.58 22.18 -14.00
C LYS A 176 15.52 23.34 -13.71
N HIS A 177 16.82 23.14 -13.89
CA HIS A 177 17.82 24.14 -13.56
C HIS A 177 17.93 25.21 -14.64
N GLY A 178 17.91 24.83 -15.93
CA GLY A 178 17.80 25.79 -17.03
C GLY A 178 16.51 26.59 -16.92
N PHE A 179 15.38 25.90 -16.73
CA PHE A 179 14.08 26.56 -16.58
C PHE A 179 14.03 27.54 -15.39
N ALA A 180 14.65 27.21 -14.25
CA ALA A 180 14.71 28.11 -13.10
C ALA A 180 15.51 29.40 -13.38
N GLN A 181 16.54 29.33 -14.23
CA GLN A 181 17.33 30.49 -14.63
C GLN A 181 16.56 31.39 -15.59
N ASP A 182 15.79 30.80 -16.51
CA ASP A 182 15.15 31.53 -17.60
C ASP A 182 13.75 32.10 -17.27
N SER A 183 12.97 31.40 -16.44
CA SER A 183 11.53 31.68 -16.26
C SER A 183 11.20 32.67 -15.14
N GLY A 184 12.18 33.04 -14.31
CA GLY A 184 11.97 33.86 -13.11
C GLY A 184 11.18 33.14 -11.99
N PRO A 185 11.28 33.60 -10.72
CA PRO A 185 10.80 32.82 -9.56
C PRO A 185 9.30 32.52 -9.56
N VAL A 186 8.47 33.43 -10.06
CA VAL A 186 7.00 33.28 -10.06
C VAL A 186 6.54 32.25 -11.08
N SER A 187 7.11 32.30 -12.30
CA SER A 187 6.78 31.33 -13.35
C SER A 187 7.30 29.94 -12.96
N PHE A 188 8.54 29.88 -12.46
CA PHE A 188 9.13 28.64 -11.95
C PHE A 188 8.24 27.96 -10.90
N ALA A 189 7.85 28.71 -9.85
CA ALA A 189 7.03 28.17 -8.78
C ALA A 189 5.65 27.69 -9.28
N LYS A 190 5.05 28.41 -10.23
CA LYS A 190 3.76 28.04 -10.82
C LYS A 190 3.87 26.74 -11.61
N THR A 191 4.83 26.64 -12.53
CA THR A 191 5.07 25.44 -13.35
C THR A 191 5.38 24.23 -12.47
N MET A 192 6.24 24.42 -11.46
CA MET A 192 6.62 23.32 -10.58
C MET A 192 5.47 22.82 -9.72
N ALA A 193 4.64 23.73 -9.20
CA ALA A 193 3.43 23.35 -8.48
C ALA A 193 2.44 22.60 -9.38
N GLU A 194 2.32 22.99 -10.65
CA GLU A 194 1.47 22.32 -11.63
C GLU A 194 1.99 20.91 -11.96
N PHE A 195 3.28 20.77 -12.27
CA PHE A 195 3.95 19.48 -12.49
C PHE A 195 3.77 18.52 -11.30
N ILE A 196 4.07 18.98 -10.08
CA ILE A 196 3.98 18.16 -8.86
C ILE A 196 2.53 17.69 -8.68
N ARG A 197 1.56 18.61 -8.80
CA ARG A 197 0.14 18.29 -8.60
C ARG A 197 -0.35 17.26 -9.62
N GLU A 198 -0.12 17.50 -10.91
CA GLU A 198 -0.59 16.61 -11.96
C GLU A 198 0.03 15.22 -11.88
N THR A 199 1.34 15.17 -11.67
CA THR A 199 2.09 13.91 -11.56
C THR A 199 1.66 13.12 -10.32
N ALA A 200 1.55 13.80 -9.17
CA ALA A 200 1.09 13.19 -7.93
C ALA A 200 -0.34 12.65 -8.05
N ASP A 201 -1.26 13.41 -8.67
CA ASP A 201 -2.65 13.01 -8.85
C ASP A 201 -2.77 11.77 -9.75
N ARG A 202 -2.02 11.71 -10.87
CA ARG A 202 -1.98 10.54 -11.77
C ARG A 202 -1.46 9.29 -11.04
N LEU A 203 -0.36 9.40 -10.31
CA LEU A 203 0.22 8.29 -9.54
C LEU A 203 -0.72 7.80 -8.43
N LEU A 204 -1.37 8.73 -7.71
CA LEU A 204 -2.38 8.39 -6.70
C LEU A 204 -3.59 7.67 -7.30
N GLN A 205 -4.11 8.17 -8.43
CA GLN A 205 -5.27 7.56 -9.10
C GLN A 205 -4.99 6.13 -9.53
N ALA A 206 -3.74 5.83 -9.89
CA ALA A 206 -3.28 4.49 -10.21
C ALA A 206 -3.04 3.58 -8.99
N GLY A 207 -3.23 4.09 -7.77
CA GLY A 207 -3.13 3.32 -6.54
C GLY A 207 -1.76 3.34 -5.87
N ALA A 208 -0.85 4.22 -6.29
CA ALA A 208 0.44 4.38 -5.64
C ALA A 208 0.32 5.06 -4.26
N TYR A 209 1.31 4.82 -3.41
CA TYR A 209 1.57 5.59 -2.20
C TYR A 209 2.58 6.71 -2.50
N LEU A 210 2.21 7.97 -2.22
CA LEU A 210 3.14 9.10 -2.37
C LEU A 210 4.07 9.21 -1.17
N GLN A 211 5.36 8.95 -1.42
CA GLN A 211 6.42 9.10 -0.44
C GLN A 211 6.94 10.54 -0.37
N ALA A 212 7.11 11.19 -1.51
CA ALA A 212 7.51 12.60 -1.62
C ALA A 212 6.83 13.26 -2.82
N ALA A 213 6.53 14.55 -2.69
CA ALA A 213 5.97 15.40 -3.73
C ALA A 213 6.36 16.84 -3.38
N ASP A 214 7.55 17.24 -3.80
CA ASP A 214 8.20 18.50 -3.42
C ASP A 214 9.03 19.06 -4.59
N GLY A 215 9.83 20.10 -4.34
CA GLY A 215 10.63 20.76 -5.36
C GLY A 215 11.73 19.89 -5.99
N GLU A 216 12.01 18.71 -5.45
CA GLU A 216 12.90 17.73 -6.09
C GLU A 216 12.18 16.83 -7.10
N GLY A 217 10.85 16.79 -7.05
CA GLY A 217 10.01 15.95 -7.90
C GLY A 217 8.97 15.14 -7.11
N VAL A 218 8.50 14.06 -7.72
CA VAL A 218 7.49 13.17 -7.14
C VAL A 218 8.04 11.76 -7.01
N VAL A 219 7.94 11.18 -5.81
CA VAL A 219 8.33 9.79 -5.52
C VAL A 219 7.10 9.02 -5.05
N ALA A 220 6.76 7.97 -5.78
CA ALA A 220 5.62 7.12 -5.52
C ALA A 220 6.01 5.64 -5.44
N ILE A 221 5.26 4.87 -4.64
CA ILE A 221 5.51 3.46 -4.37
C ILE A 221 4.27 2.65 -4.71
N PHE A 222 4.40 1.74 -5.67
CA PHE A 222 3.37 0.76 -6.04
C PHE A 222 3.55 -0.54 -5.26
N GLY A 223 2.45 -1.23 -4.94
CA GLY A 223 2.48 -2.44 -4.10
C GLY A 223 2.50 -2.17 -2.59
N PHE A 224 2.48 -0.90 -2.17
CA PHE A 224 2.42 -0.51 -0.75
C PHE A 224 1.11 0.21 -0.42
N PRO A 225 0.47 0.00 0.75
CA PRO A 225 0.87 -0.89 1.86
C PRO A 225 0.31 -2.32 1.77
N GLY A 226 -0.51 -2.63 0.76
CA GLY A 226 -1.28 -3.88 0.68
C GLY A 226 -0.62 -5.06 -0.02
N GLY A 227 0.52 -4.86 -0.68
CA GLY A 227 1.04 -5.80 -1.66
C GLY A 227 0.25 -5.73 -2.97
N ASP A 228 0.94 -5.90 -4.09
CA ASP A 228 0.32 -5.99 -5.43
C ASP A 228 1.28 -6.72 -6.37
N SER A 229 0.91 -7.88 -6.91
CA SER A 229 1.79 -8.63 -7.83
C SER A 229 2.02 -7.91 -9.16
N GLU A 230 1.16 -6.93 -9.49
CA GLU A 230 1.24 -6.16 -10.74
C GLU A 230 1.85 -4.77 -10.51
N HIS A 231 2.56 -4.56 -9.39
CA HIS A 231 3.08 -3.24 -9.01
C HIS A 231 3.97 -2.61 -10.09
N ALA A 232 4.81 -3.40 -10.77
CA ALA A 232 5.73 -2.92 -11.82
C ALA A 232 4.99 -2.52 -13.09
N GLU A 233 4.02 -3.33 -13.52
CA GLU A 233 3.19 -3.02 -14.68
C GLU A 233 2.38 -1.74 -14.48
N LYS A 234 1.74 -1.59 -13.31
CA LYS A 234 0.96 -0.39 -12.98
C LYS A 234 1.84 0.86 -12.96
N ALA A 235 3.04 0.75 -12.38
CA ALA A 235 4.01 1.83 -12.37
C ALA A 235 4.38 2.27 -13.80
N LEU A 236 4.80 1.33 -14.65
CA LEU A 236 5.26 1.64 -16.00
C LEU A 236 4.14 2.18 -16.89
N ARG A 237 2.93 1.62 -16.80
CA ARG A 237 1.77 2.14 -17.56
C ARG A 237 1.51 3.61 -17.28
N VAL A 238 1.48 3.99 -16.01
CA VAL A 238 1.19 5.38 -15.60
C VAL A 238 2.31 6.32 -16.02
N VAL A 239 3.56 5.88 -15.93
CA VAL A 239 4.72 6.68 -16.34
C VAL A 239 4.74 6.88 -17.87
N LEU A 240 4.44 5.84 -18.64
CA LEU A 240 4.30 5.94 -20.10
C LEU A 240 3.17 6.90 -20.48
N ASP A 241 2.02 6.82 -19.81
CA ASP A 241 0.90 7.73 -20.03
C ASP A 241 1.26 9.18 -19.68
N LEU A 242 1.97 9.42 -18.58
CA LEU A 242 2.45 10.75 -18.17
C LEU A 242 3.33 11.39 -19.24
N ILE A 243 4.27 10.64 -19.81
CA ILE A 243 5.18 11.13 -20.87
C ILE A 243 4.46 11.31 -22.19
N ARG A 244 3.51 10.45 -22.52
CA ARG A 244 2.66 10.63 -23.72
C ARG A 244 1.82 11.90 -23.60
N ASP A 245 1.25 12.15 -22.43
CA ASP A 245 0.45 13.35 -22.17
C ASP A 245 1.29 14.63 -22.14
N SER A 246 2.55 14.58 -21.67
CA SER A 246 3.46 15.73 -21.77
C SER A 246 3.78 16.04 -23.23
N ARG A 247 4.17 15.05 -24.05
CA ARG A 247 4.44 15.24 -25.49
C ARG A 247 3.26 15.83 -26.25
N LYS A 248 2.03 15.32 -26.02
CA LYS A 248 0.82 15.85 -26.66
C LYS A 248 0.58 17.33 -26.33
N ARG A 249 0.94 17.77 -25.13
CA ARG A 249 0.80 19.18 -24.72
C ARG A 249 1.82 20.07 -25.42
N GLN A 250 3.05 19.60 -25.60
CA GLN A 250 4.07 20.30 -26.38
C GLN A 250 3.63 20.50 -27.84
N GLN A 251 3.05 19.46 -28.46
CA GLN A 251 2.61 19.52 -29.86
C GLN A 251 1.39 20.43 -30.10
N ASN A 252 0.52 20.61 -29.11
CA ASN A 252 -0.76 21.32 -29.28
C ASN A 252 -0.70 22.81 -28.93
N ASN A 253 0.30 23.28 -28.19
CA ASN A 253 0.36 24.66 -27.70
C ASN A 253 1.50 25.46 -28.35
N GLY A 254 1.14 26.37 -29.26
CA GLY A 254 2.04 27.44 -29.74
C GLY A 254 2.20 28.62 -28.77
N GLU A 255 1.56 28.61 -27.58
CA GLU A 255 1.66 29.69 -26.59
C GLU A 255 1.67 29.18 -25.13
N ILE A 256 2.74 29.57 -24.38
CA ILE A 256 2.82 29.96 -22.96
C ILE A 256 2.03 29.14 -21.92
N SER A 257 1.86 27.84 -22.10
CA SER A 257 1.63 26.92 -20.97
C SER A 257 2.92 26.15 -20.77
N ALA A 258 3.50 26.23 -19.58
CA ALA A 258 4.88 25.84 -19.33
C ALA A 258 5.19 24.44 -19.87
N GLU A 259 6.04 24.42 -20.88
CA GLU A 259 6.38 23.29 -21.71
C GLU A 259 7.47 22.49 -20.99
N TYR A 260 7.08 21.69 -20.01
CA TYR A 260 8.03 20.88 -19.26
C TYR A 260 8.02 19.44 -19.72
N ASP A 261 9.21 18.88 -19.81
CA ASP A 261 9.43 17.48 -20.10
C ASP A 261 9.68 16.69 -18.82
N ILE A 262 9.33 15.42 -18.83
CA ILE A 262 9.32 14.56 -17.65
C ILE A 262 10.39 13.49 -17.82
N HIS A 263 11.28 13.40 -16.84
CA HIS A 263 12.13 12.24 -16.65
C HIS A 263 11.55 11.36 -15.56
N ALA A 264 11.62 10.05 -15.78
CA ALA A 264 11.19 9.07 -14.82
C ALA A 264 12.24 7.96 -14.63
N GLY A 265 12.40 7.52 -13.39
CA GLY A 265 13.17 6.35 -13.03
C GLY A 265 12.29 5.36 -12.29
N VAL A 266 12.35 4.08 -12.68
CA VAL A 266 11.55 3.01 -12.08
C VAL A 266 12.46 1.88 -11.62
N SER A 267 12.30 1.44 -10.38
CA SER A 267 13.08 0.31 -9.85
C SER A 267 12.21 -0.54 -8.94
N SER A 268 12.40 -1.85 -9.00
CA SER A 268 11.57 -2.81 -8.28
C SER A 268 12.40 -3.69 -7.36
N GLY A 269 11.84 -3.99 -6.19
CA GLY A 269 12.45 -4.89 -5.22
C GLY A 269 11.98 -4.63 -3.80
N ALA A 270 12.72 -5.23 -2.86
CA ALA A 270 12.38 -5.15 -1.44
C ALA A 270 12.72 -3.77 -0.84
N ILE A 271 11.76 -3.20 -0.12
CA ILE A 271 11.98 -2.07 0.79
C ILE A 271 11.61 -2.44 2.21
N ILE A 272 12.21 -1.77 3.18
CA ILE A 272 11.80 -1.80 4.58
C ILE A 272 10.95 -0.55 4.85
N ALA A 273 9.73 -0.75 5.35
CA ALA A 273 8.91 0.33 5.88
C ALA A 273 8.68 0.14 7.39
N ALA A 274 8.87 1.20 8.16
CA ALA A 274 8.70 1.20 9.61
C ALA A 274 8.08 2.52 10.11
N PRO A 275 7.12 2.49 11.06
CA PRO A 275 6.64 3.72 11.68
C PRO A 275 7.73 4.33 12.56
N LEU A 276 7.97 5.62 12.37
CA LEU A 276 8.88 6.38 13.23
C LEU A 276 8.16 6.66 14.55
N LYS A 277 8.64 6.01 15.62
CA LYS A 277 8.21 6.26 17.00
C LYS A 277 9.01 7.46 17.49
N ASP A 278 8.35 8.41 18.16
CA ASP A 278 8.94 9.60 18.82
C ASP A 278 8.94 10.93 18.03
N GLY A 279 8.27 11.00 16.88
CA GLY A 279 8.05 12.26 16.16
C GLY A 279 6.78 13.01 16.61
N LYS A 280 6.83 14.35 16.69
CA LYS A 280 5.62 15.21 16.83
C LYS A 280 4.61 14.99 15.68
N ARG A 281 5.08 14.49 14.54
CA ARG A 281 4.27 14.09 13.39
C ARG A 281 4.58 12.62 13.06
N PRO A 282 3.58 11.73 13.01
CA PRO A 282 3.79 10.36 12.58
C PRO A 282 4.28 10.32 11.12
N ALA A 283 5.34 9.57 10.89
CA ALA A 283 5.98 9.38 9.58
C ALA A 283 6.43 7.93 9.40
N LEU A 284 6.55 7.49 8.15
CA LEU A 284 7.12 6.19 7.80
C LEU A 284 8.57 6.37 7.38
N LEU A 285 9.46 5.64 8.05
CA LEU A 285 10.79 5.36 7.54
C LEU A 285 10.63 4.35 6.41
N ILE A 286 11.05 4.73 5.20
CA ILE A 286 11.11 3.85 4.05
C ILE A 286 12.54 3.85 3.54
N SER A 287 13.13 2.68 3.38
CA SER A 287 14.51 2.53 2.92
C SER A 287 14.67 1.23 2.13
N GLY A 288 15.45 1.27 1.06
CA GLY A 288 15.79 0.12 0.23
C GLY A 288 16.48 0.58 -1.05
N GLU A 289 17.32 -0.29 -1.62
CA GLU A 289 18.06 -0.03 -2.86
C GLU A 289 17.17 0.46 -4.02
N PRO A 290 15.94 -0.07 -4.24
CA PRO A 290 15.09 0.42 -5.32
C PRO A 290 14.76 1.91 -5.25
N LEU A 291 14.75 2.50 -4.05
CA LEU A 291 14.48 3.93 -3.88
C LEU A 291 15.64 4.78 -4.43
N ASP A 292 16.87 4.35 -4.14
CA ASP A 292 18.07 5.04 -4.58
C ASP A 292 18.29 4.85 -6.09
N LEU A 293 18.04 3.64 -6.60
CA LEU A 293 18.13 3.34 -8.04
C LEU A 293 17.10 4.14 -8.84
N ALA A 294 15.84 4.19 -8.43
CA ALA A 294 14.81 4.96 -9.13
C ALA A 294 15.19 6.45 -9.25
N ARG A 295 15.72 7.06 -8.19
CA ARG A 295 16.22 8.45 -8.23
C ARG A 295 17.39 8.61 -9.21
N ARG A 296 18.36 7.69 -9.17
CA ARG A 296 19.52 7.71 -10.06
C ARG A 296 19.14 7.53 -11.52
N PHE A 297 18.19 6.65 -11.82
CA PHE A 297 17.66 6.43 -13.17
C PHE A 297 16.94 7.67 -13.69
N CYS A 298 16.14 8.34 -12.84
CA CYS A 298 15.50 9.58 -13.19
C CYS A 298 16.52 10.64 -13.65
N THR A 299 17.62 10.81 -12.92
CA THR A 299 18.72 11.72 -13.31
C THR A 299 19.49 11.22 -14.53
N ALA A 300 19.72 9.91 -14.66
CA ALA A 300 20.50 9.32 -15.74
C ALA A 300 19.86 9.48 -17.12
N ASN A 301 18.54 9.70 -17.19
CA ASN A 301 17.83 9.99 -18.44
C ASN A 301 18.51 11.09 -19.27
N HIS A 302 18.96 12.18 -18.62
CA HIS A 302 19.65 13.27 -19.31
C HIS A 302 20.91 12.79 -20.05
N ARG A 303 21.65 11.82 -19.48
CA ARG A 303 22.89 11.31 -20.09
C ARG A 303 22.62 10.53 -21.37
N TYR A 304 21.54 9.75 -21.39
CA TYR A 304 21.20 8.87 -22.50
C TYR A 304 20.20 9.49 -23.47
N GLY A 305 19.59 10.63 -23.11
CA GLY A 305 18.51 11.25 -23.88
C GLY A 305 17.17 10.49 -23.80
N SER A 306 17.08 9.48 -22.94
CA SER A 306 15.84 8.74 -22.68
C SER A 306 14.88 9.56 -21.81
N LYS A 307 13.62 9.12 -21.72
CA LYS A 307 12.64 9.73 -20.79
C LYS A 307 12.35 8.85 -19.58
N ILE A 308 12.46 7.54 -19.74
CA ILE A 308 12.24 6.56 -18.69
C ILE A 308 13.42 5.61 -18.66
N LEU A 309 13.91 5.33 -17.46
CA LEU A 309 14.87 4.25 -17.24
C LEU A 309 14.37 3.32 -16.14
N MET A 310 14.59 2.03 -16.34
CA MET A 310 14.26 0.98 -15.38
C MET A 310 15.35 -0.08 -15.27
N ASP A 311 15.38 -0.81 -14.16
CA ASP A 311 16.29 -1.94 -13.94
C ASP A 311 15.74 -3.28 -14.44
N THR A 312 16.59 -4.30 -14.46
CA THR A 312 16.23 -5.68 -14.80
C THR A 312 15.07 -6.24 -13.96
N PRO A 313 15.03 -6.10 -12.61
CA PRO A 313 13.89 -6.58 -11.83
C PRO A 313 12.55 -5.97 -12.26
N THR A 314 12.53 -4.67 -12.58
CA THR A 314 11.31 -4.03 -13.09
C THR A 314 10.93 -4.55 -14.47
N PHE A 315 11.92 -4.71 -15.37
CA PHE A 315 11.71 -5.28 -16.69
C PHE A 315 11.15 -6.71 -16.61
N ASP A 316 11.74 -7.59 -15.80
CA ASP A 316 11.32 -8.98 -15.66
C ASP A 316 9.86 -9.09 -15.21
N LEU A 317 9.48 -8.28 -14.20
CA LEU A 317 8.12 -8.23 -13.66
C LEU A 317 7.08 -7.71 -14.65
N ALA A 318 7.48 -6.88 -15.63
CA ALA A 318 6.57 -6.24 -16.60
C ALA A 318 6.79 -6.69 -18.06
N SER A 319 7.67 -7.66 -18.30
CA SER A 319 8.13 -8.09 -19.63
C SER A 319 7.01 -8.56 -20.55
N ASN A 320 5.91 -9.08 -20.00
CA ASN A 320 4.74 -9.53 -20.76
C ASN A 320 3.84 -8.39 -21.24
N THR A 321 3.94 -7.20 -20.64
CA THR A 321 3.02 -6.09 -20.88
C THR A 321 3.70 -4.84 -21.40
N ILE A 322 5.03 -4.77 -21.33
CA ILE A 322 5.83 -3.61 -21.73
C ILE A 322 6.88 -4.03 -22.76
N VAL A 323 6.97 -3.25 -23.85
CA VAL A 323 8.07 -3.33 -24.80
C VAL A 323 9.16 -2.37 -24.35
N ALA A 324 10.37 -2.88 -24.17
CA ALA A 324 11.52 -2.10 -23.74
C ALA A 324 12.78 -2.46 -24.56
N ARG A 325 13.77 -1.58 -24.52
CA ARG A 325 15.10 -1.79 -25.11
C ARG A 325 16.21 -1.62 -24.06
N PRO A 326 17.30 -2.40 -24.14
CA PRO A 326 18.45 -2.22 -23.25
C PRO A 326 19.17 -0.91 -23.60
N ILE A 327 19.58 -0.16 -22.59
CA ILE A 327 20.29 1.12 -22.77
C ILE A 327 21.77 0.97 -22.46
N ASP A 328 22.17 0.65 -21.24
CA ASP A 328 23.58 0.53 -20.86
C ASP A 328 23.70 -0.30 -19.57
N PHE A 329 24.93 -0.52 -19.10
CA PHE A 329 25.20 -1.00 -17.76
C PHE A 329 25.62 0.17 -16.86
N VAL A 330 24.99 0.28 -15.69
CA VAL A 330 25.37 1.24 -14.65
C VAL A 330 25.81 0.52 -13.39
N SER A 331 26.61 1.19 -12.56
CA SER A 331 26.96 0.64 -11.24
C SER A 331 25.71 0.58 -10.36
N GLY A 332 25.55 -0.50 -9.59
CA GLY A 332 24.53 -0.62 -8.55
C GLY A 332 24.75 0.34 -7.39
N VAL A 333 24.04 0.16 -6.28
CA VAL A 333 24.32 0.94 -5.05
C VAL A 333 25.71 0.58 -4.51
N ASN A 334 26.12 -0.68 -4.66
CA ASN A 334 27.50 -1.11 -4.47
C ASN A 334 28.28 -0.96 -5.78
N SER A 335 29.52 -0.47 -5.69
CA SER A 335 30.36 -0.17 -6.87
C SER A 335 30.76 -1.40 -7.69
N GLN A 336 30.66 -2.61 -7.12
CA GLN A 336 31.00 -3.87 -7.79
C GLN A 336 29.86 -4.43 -8.64
N ASP A 337 28.61 -4.07 -8.33
CA ASP A 337 27.44 -4.59 -9.03
C ASP A 337 27.24 -3.80 -10.33
N ARG A 338 27.06 -4.51 -11.46
CA ARG A 338 26.68 -3.90 -12.73
C ARG A 338 25.23 -4.28 -13.03
N LEU A 339 24.38 -3.27 -13.16
CA LEU A 339 22.97 -3.40 -13.45
C LEU A 339 22.72 -3.01 -14.90
N GLU A 340 22.02 -3.84 -15.65
CA GLU A 340 21.50 -3.44 -16.96
C GLU A 340 20.29 -2.53 -16.76
N ILE A 341 20.24 -1.43 -17.49
CA ILE A 341 19.09 -0.53 -17.53
C ILE A 341 18.40 -0.61 -18.87
N TYR A 342 17.08 -0.45 -18.83
CA TYR A 342 16.20 -0.51 -19.99
C TYR A 342 15.39 0.77 -20.11
N GLU A 343 15.06 1.15 -21.32
CA GLU A 343 14.05 2.16 -21.61
C GLU A 343 12.75 1.47 -22.03
N PRO A 344 11.66 1.61 -21.25
CA PRO A 344 10.33 1.20 -21.69
C PRO A 344 9.81 2.17 -22.76
N LEU A 345 9.26 1.62 -23.84
CA LEU A 345 8.83 2.39 -25.01
C LEU A 345 7.31 2.41 -25.14
N TRP A 346 6.68 1.24 -25.05
CA TRP A 346 5.24 1.08 -25.27
C TRP A 346 4.63 0.01 -24.39
N LEU A 347 3.30 0.07 -24.23
CA LEU A 347 2.54 -1.11 -23.86
C LEU A 347 2.62 -2.13 -25.00
N ALA A 348 2.79 -3.41 -24.69
CA ALA A 348 2.90 -4.47 -25.70
C ALA A 348 1.67 -4.53 -26.63
N ALA A 349 0.50 -4.14 -26.14
CA ALA A 349 -0.73 -4.07 -26.93
C ALA A 349 -0.76 -2.90 -27.95
N GLU A 350 0.12 -1.92 -27.81
CA GLU A 350 0.15 -0.71 -28.65
C GLU A 350 1.30 -0.72 -29.66
N ALA A 351 2.30 -1.58 -29.48
CA ALA A 351 3.49 -1.64 -30.33
C ALA A 351 3.15 -2.27 -31.70
N ASN A 352 3.44 -1.54 -32.78
CA ASN A 352 3.28 -2.08 -34.12
C ASN A 352 4.51 -2.97 -34.51
N PRO A 353 4.40 -3.83 -35.54
CA PRO A 353 5.51 -4.69 -35.94
C PRO A 353 6.78 -3.95 -36.37
N GLU A 354 6.65 -2.75 -36.93
CA GLU A 354 7.78 -1.91 -37.36
C GLU A 354 8.55 -1.35 -36.14
N ASP A 355 7.84 -0.91 -35.11
CA ASP A 355 8.39 -0.46 -33.83
C ASP A 355 9.17 -1.58 -33.15
N ILE A 356 8.62 -2.80 -33.16
CA ILE A 356 9.29 -3.99 -32.62
C ILE A 356 10.57 -4.29 -33.41
N ALA A 357 10.52 -4.26 -34.75
CA ALA A 357 11.69 -4.51 -35.58
C ALA A 357 12.79 -3.45 -35.37
N ARG A 358 12.41 -2.17 -35.23
CA ARG A 358 13.35 -1.09 -34.90
C ARG A 358 13.98 -1.29 -33.52
N ARG A 359 13.16 -1.62 -32.53
CA ARG A 359 13.61 -1.97 -31.17
C ARG A 359 14.60 -3.13 -31.20
N ASP A 360 14.31 -4.19 -31.95
CA ASP A 360 15.17 -5.38 -32.06
C ASP A 360 16.51 -5.05 -32.75
N SER A 361 16.48 -4.17 -33.77
CA SER A 361 17.69 -3.66 -34.42
C SER A 361 18.53 -2.83 -33.43
N PHE A 362 17.90 -1.96 -32.64
CA PHE A 362 18.57 -1.20 -31.59
C PHE A 362 19.22 -2.14 -30.55
N TRP A 363 18.47 -3.13 -30.07
CA TRP A 363 18.97 -4.12 -29.12
C TRP A 363 20.20 -4.83 -29.68
N SER A 364 20.13 -5.30 -30.92
CA SER A 364 21.23 -5.96 -31.62
C SER A 364 22.45 -5.03 -31.73
N GLY A 365 22.23 -3.76 -32.07
CA GLY A 365 23.26 -2.73 -32.08
C GLY A 365 23.96 -2.55 -30.73
N VAL A 366 23.20 -2.51 -29.62
CA VAL A 366 23.76 -2.42 -28.26
C VAL A 366 24.61 -3.64 -27.91
N VAL A 367 24.16 -4.85 -28.26
CA VAL A 367 24.92 -6.08 -28.04
C VAL A 367 26.24 -6.06 -28.82
N LEU A 368 26.19 -5.76 -30.12
CA LEU A 368 27.38 -5.66 -30.98
C LEU A 368 28.34 -4.56 -30.53
N TYR A 369 27.80 -3.43 -30.06
CA TYR A 369 28.58 -2.34 -29.48
C TYR A 369 29.37 -2.82 -28.25
N ARG A 370 28.72 -3.58 -27.36
CA ARG A 370 29.38 -4.16 -26.17
C ARG A 370 30.45 -5.18 -26.54
N GLU A 371 30.26 -5.90 -27.64
CA GLU A 371 31.25 -6.82 -28.23
C GLU A 371 32.38 -6.11 -28.99
N LYS A 372 32.36 -4.77 -29.08
CA LYS A 372 33.31 -3.95 -29.86
C LYS A 372 33.27 -4.19 -31.37
N ARG A 373 32.16 -4.72 -31.89
CA ARG A 373 31.93 -4.95 -33.32
C ARG A 373 31.32 -3.69 -33.95
N TRP A 374 32.12 -2.63 -34.01
CA TRP A 374 31.66 -1.26 -34.28
C TRP A 374 30.91 -1.09 -35.60
N ALA A 375 31.43 -1.66 -36.69
CA ALA A 375 30.81 -1.54 -38.02
C ALA A 375 29.44 -2.24 -38.10
N GLU A 376 29.32 -3.41 -37.47
CA GLU A 376 28.07 -4.17 -37.41
C GLU A 376 27.07 -3.48 -36.50
N ALA A 377 27.52 -3.00 -35.33
CA ALA A 377 26.70 -2.20 -34.43
C ALA A 377 26.13 -0.95 -35.12
N TYR A 378 26.97 -0.23 -35.87
CA TYR A 378 26.55 0.94 -36.64
C TYR A 378 25.47 0.58 -37.67
N THR A 379 25.64 -0.54 -38.37
CA THR A 379 24.67 -1.03 -39.35
C THR A 379 23.31 -1.33 -38.70
N GLU A 380 23.30 -2.02 -37.55
CA GLU A 380 22.07 -2.31 -36.81
C GLU A 380 21.42 -1.04 -36.24
N PHE A 381 22.20 -0.08 -35.75
CA PHE A 381 21.68 1.22 -35.31
C PHE A 381 21.08 2.02 -36.47
N GLN A 382 21.66 1.97 -37.67
CA GLN A 382 21.05 2.61 -38.84
C GLN A 382 19.71 1.97 -39.24
N LYS A 383 19.55 0.64 -39.07
CA LYS A 383 18.26 -0.04 -39.27
C LYS A 383 17.23 0.35 -38.22
N ALA A 384 17.67 0.68 -37.00
CA ALA A 384 16.80 1.14 -35.93
C ALA A 384 16.26 2.56 -36.17
N ARG A 385 16.84 3.33 -37.10
CA ARG A 385 16.47 4.72 -37.37
C ARG A 385 15.06 4.81 -37.96
N GLY A 386 14.20 5.57 -37.30
CA GLY A 386 12.85 5.89 -37.80
C GLY A 386 12.84 7.01 -38.83
N SER A 387 11.77 7.10 -39.61
CA SER A 387 11.56 8.16 -40.61
C SER A 387 10.93 9.44 -40.06
N GLU A 388 10.30 9.42 -38.87
CA GLU A 388 9.44 10.52 -38.41
C GLU A 388 9.74 11.09 -37.01
N GLU A 389 10.48 10.39 -36.14
CA GLU A 389 10.71 10.83 -34.75
C GLU A 389 12.20 10.78 -34.40
N GLU A 390 12.71 11.84 -33.77
CA GLU A 390 14.08 11.90 -33.26
C GLU A 390 14.22 10.93 -32.09
N ASP A 391 15.27 10.10 -32.11
CA ASP A 391 15.56 9.08 -31.10
C ASP A 391 16.90 9.42 -30.41
N PRO A 392 16.89 10.21 -29.32
CA PRO A 392 18.12 10.67 -28.70
C PRO A 392 19.00 9.54 -28.15
N PRO A 393 18.46 8.44 -27.56
CA PRO A 393 19.28 7.26 -27.22
C PRO A 393 19.98 6.59 -28.41
N LEU A 394 19.36 6.58 -29.60
CA LEU A 394 20.01 6.09 -30.81
C LEU A 394 21.16 7.02 -31.23
N GLU A 395 20.91 8.33 -31.24
CA GLU A 395 21.94 9.33 -31.58
C GLU A 395 23.11 9.32 -30.58
N PHE A 396 22.84 9.04 -29.29
CA PHE A 396 23.88 8.82 -28.29
C PHE A 396 24.86 7.71 -28.68
N TYR A 397 24.34 6.59 -29.19
CA TYR A 397 25.17 5.47 -29.65
C TYR A 397 25.89 5.77 -30.97
N LEU A 398 25.20 6.38 -31.93
CA LEU A 398 25.79 6.76 -33.23
C LEU A 398 26.97 7.74 -33.05
N ARG A 399 26.83 8.76 -32.19
CA ARG A 399 27.92 9.70 -31.86
C ARG A 399 29.13 9.02 -31.21
N ARG A 400 28.92 7.97 -30.43
CA ARG A 400 30.02 7.18 -29.82
C ARG A 400 30.74 6.30 -30.83
N LEU A 401 30.03 5.86 -31.87
CA LEU A 401 30.59 5.02 -32.93
C LEU A 401 31.33 5.83 -33.99
N GLU A 402 30.97 7.08 -34.24
CA GLU A 402 31.59 7.97 -35.23
C GLU A 402 33.13 8.02 -35.15
N PRO A 403 33.79 8.28 -34.00
CA PRO A 403 35.25 8.26 -33.91
C PRO A 403 35.86 6.86 -34.03
N LEU A 404 35.10 5.81 -33.70
CA LEU A 404 35.57 4.42 -33.73
C LEU A 404 35.54 3.84 -35.16
N ALA A 405 34.59 4.29 -35.99
CA ALA A 405 34.51 3.93 -37.39
C ALA A 405 35.67 4.55 -38.20
N LEU A 406 36.08 5.78 -37.89
CA LEU A 406 37.21 6.46 -38.53
C LEU A 406 38.55 5.72 -38.29
N GLN A 407 38.74 5.13 -37.12
CA GLN A 407 39.95 4.34 -36.79
C GLN A 407 40.05 3.03 -37.59
N LEU A 408 38.91 2.42 -37.96
CA LEU A 408 38.87 1.22 -38.79
C LEU A 408 39.21 1.49 -40.26
N THR A 409 38.96 2.71 -40.75
CA THR A 409 39.37 3.12 -42.11
C THR A 409 40.86 3.48 -42.22
N GLU A 410 41.53 3.79 -41.11
CA GLU A 410 42.95 4.19 -41.09
C GLU A 410 43.92 3.04 -40.76
N THR A 411 43.43 1.89 -40.28
CA THR A 411 44.28 0.71 -40.00
C THR A 411 44.01 -0.39 -41.04
N PRO A 412 44.96 -0.68 -41.96
CA PRO A 412 44.79 -1.77 -42.91
C PRO A 412 44.83 -3.12 -42.16
N PRO A 413 44.10 -4.14 -42.63
CA PRO A 413 44.15 -5.47 -42.03
C PRO A 413 45.57 -6.03 -42.19
N VAL A 414 46.15 -6.48 -41.06
CA VAL A 414 47.46 -7.16 -41.00
C VAL A 414 47.33 -8.61 -41.39
#